data_AF-A0A1H4IYJ3-F1
#
_entry.id   AF-A0A1H4IYJ3-F1
#
_cell.length_a   1.000
_cell.length_b   1.000
_cell.length_c   1.000
_cell.angle_alpha   90.00
_cell.angle_beta   90.00
_cell.angle_gamma   90.00
#
_symmetry.space_group_name_H-M   'P 1'
#
loop_
_entity.id
_entity.type
_entity.pdbx_description
1 polymer ?
#
loop_
_entity_poly.entity_id
_entity_poly.type
_entity_poly.pdbx_seq_one_letter_code
_entity_poly.pdbx_strand_id
1 'polypeptide(L)'
;MSIETEIGRAKRARTTFSFDDVAIVPSRRTRDPEDVSTTWTIDAFTFDTPFIAAPMDSVVSPTTAIMIGKLGGLGVLDLEGLWTRYEDPEPVLAEIRSLPSDRVVERLQQLYAEPIKAELITRRLADIREAGVTVAGSLSPQRTQEFYQTVVDAGVDIFVIRGTTVSAEHVSQNQEPLNLKKFIYELDVPVIVGGAATYTAALHLMRTGAAGVLVGFGGGAASTTRATLGIHAPMATAVADVAGARRDYLDESGGRYVHVIADGGLGTSGDIVKAIACGADAVMLGTTFARATDAPGGGYHWGAEAHHSLLPRGNRVEVGTTGTLEEIIYGPAVTPDGTANLLGALKRSMATTGYSDLKEFQRVEVVVAPYRLR
;
A
#
# COMPACT_ATOMS: atom_id res chain seq x y z
N MET A 1 -22.81 23.26 -4.03
CA MET A 1 -21.75 23.74 -4.93
C MET A 1 -21.63 22.77 -6.09
N SER A 2 -21.39 23.24 -7.31
CA SER A 2 -21.07 22.35 -8.44
C SER A 2 -19.83 21.53 -8.12
N ILE A 3 -19.89 20.20 -8.30
CA ILE A 3 -18.75 19.28 -8.13
C ILE A 3 -17.64 19.57 -9.16
N GLU A 4 -18.01 20.22 -10.28
CA GLU A 4 -17.09 20.63 -11.33
C GLU A 4 -16.81 22.13 -11.31
N THR A 5 -15.54 22.47 -11.46
CA THR A 5 -15.01 23.82 -11.62
C THR A 5 -14.56 24.03 -13.06
N GLU A 6 -14.89 25.17 -13.66
CA GLU A 6 -14.38 25.52 -14.99
C GLU A 6 -12.89 25.91 -14.88
N ILE A 7 -12.03 25.23 -15.64
CA ILE A 7 -10.62 25.64 -15.82
C ILE A 7 -10.52 26.68 -16.95
N GLY A 8 -11.32 26.49 -18.00
CA GLY A 8 -11.50 27.44 -19.08
C GLY A 8 -12.59 26.95 -20.02
N ARG A 9 -12.86 27.72 -21.09
CA ARG A 9 -14.00 27.48 -21.99
C ARG A 9 -14.08 26.06 -22.59
N ALA A 10 -12.95 25.37 -22.72
CA ALA A 10 -12.87 24.02 -23.27
C ALA A 10 -12.64 22.92 -22.22
N LYS A 11 -12.50 23.25 -20.93
CA LYS A 11 -12.06 22.29 -19.92
C LYS A 11 -12.71 22.55 -18.55
N ARG A 12 -13.24 21.47 -17.99
CA ARG A 12 -13.78 21.40 -16.63
C ARG A 12 -12.92 20.43 -15.82
N ALA A 13 -12.86 20.64 -14.52
CA ALA A 13 -12.23 19.72 -13.60
C ALA A 13 -13.15 19.42 -12.43
N ARG A 14 -13.14 18.16 -12.01
CA ARG A 14 -13.76 17.73 -10.77
C ARG A 14 -12.93 18.25 -9.60
N THR A 15 -13.59 18.88 -8.63
CA THR A 15 -12.96 19.18 -7.35
C THR A 15 -12.74 17.90 -6.58
N THR A 16 -11.52 17.70 -6.08
CA THR A 16 -11.08 16.48 -5.41
C THR A 16 -10.23 16.85 -4.19
N PHE A 17 -10.08 15.90 -3.27
CA PHE A 17 -9.52 16.13 -1.94
C PHE A 17 -8.48 15.05 -1.61
N SER A 18 -7.34 15.49 -1.07
CA SER A 18 -6.35 14.67 -0.41
C SER A 18 -6.72 14.44 1.06
N PHE A 19 -5.94 13.65 1.79
CA PHE A 19 -6.16 13.50 3.22
C PHE A 19 -5.92 14.81 3.99
N ASP A 20 -5.04 15.70 3.54
CA ASP A 20 -4.82 16.99 4.20
C ASP A 20 -5.98 17.98 4.02
N ASP A 21 -6.88 17.69 3.08
CA ASP A 21 -8.03 18.53 2.79
C ASP A 21 -9.25 18.20 3.67
N VAL A 22 -9.20 17.10 4.43
CA VAL A 22 -10.35 16.56 5.18
C VAL A 22 -10.00 16.25 6.64
N ALA A 23 -11.03 16.26 7.49
CA ALA A 23 -10.92 15.87 8.89
C ALA A 23 -12.14 15.03 9.31
N ILE A 24 -11.97 14.18 10.32
CA ILE A 24 -13.06 13.47 10.99
C ILE A 24 -13.64 14.31 12.12
N VAL A 25 -14.93 14.17 12.38
CA VAL A 25 -15.62 14.91 13.46
C VAL A 25 -16.14 13.94 14.52
N PRO A 26 -15.92 14.20 15.82
CA PRO A 26 -16.51 13.42 16.90
C PRO A 26 -18.04 13.33 16.81
N SER A 27 -18.58 12.13 17.04
CA SER A 27 -20.02 11.92 17.13
C SER A 27 -20.53 12.15 18.57
N ARG A 28 -21.83 11.91 18.80
CA ARG A 28 -22.49 12.19 20.08
C ARG A 28 -22.00 11.32 21.26
N ARG A 29 -21.34 10.18 21.00
CA ARG A 29 -20.92 9.22 22.03
C ARG A 29 -19.45 8.88 21.86
N THR A 30 -18.75 8.74 22.98
CA THR A 30 -17.39 8.19 23.04
C THR A 30 -17.43 6.75 23.54
N ARG A 31 -16.38 5.99 23.25
CA ARG A 31 -16.10 4.65 23.78
C ARG A 31 -14.73 4.63 24.44
N ASP A 32 -14.41 3.54 25.12
CA ASP A 32 -13.06 3.28 25.59
C ASP A 32 -12.22 2.68 24.44
N PRO A 33 -10.97 3.12 24.23
CA PRO A 33 -10.11 2.58 23.16
C PRO A 33 -9.89 1.07 23.23
N GLU A 34 -9.97 0.49 24.42
CA GLU A 34 -9.85 -0.95 24.69
C GLU A 34 -11.02 -1.75 24.07
N ASP A 35 -12.19 -1.13 23.90
CA ASP A 35 -13.37 -1.73 23.27
C ASP A 35 -13.32 -1.66 21.72
N VAL A 36 -12.28 -1.05 21.15
CA VAL A 36 -12.14 -0.90 19.70
C VAL A 36 -11.37 -2.08 19.11
N SER A 37 -12.03 -2.81 18.20
CA SER A 37 -11.40 -3.80 17.34
C SER A 37 -10.76 -3.14 16.11
N THR A 38 -9.52 -3.53 15.85
CA THR A 38 -8.74 -3.17 14.66
C THR A 38 -8.50 -4.38 13.76
N THR A 39 -9.16 -5.50 14.06
CA THR A 39 -9.00 -6.76 13.33
C THR A 39 -9.40 -6.57 11.88
N TRP A 40 -8.53 -7.02 10.97
CA TRP A 40 -8.79 -7.03 9.54
C TRP A 40 -8.78 -8.46 9.04
N THR A 41 -9.89 -8.88 8.44
CA THR A 41 -10.03 -10.19 7.81
C THR A 41 -10.16 -9.99 6.30
N ILE A 42 -9.37 -10.72 5.53
CA ILE A 42 -9.45 -10.79 4.06
C ILE A 42 -9.36 -12.25 3.64
N ASP A 43 -10.36 -12.70 2.88
CA ASP A 43 -10.49 -14.12 2.53
C ASP A 43 -10.47 -15.01 3.79
N ALA A 44 -9.62 -16.04 3.85
CA ALA A 44 -9.45 -16.89 5.03
C ALA A 44 -8.48 -16.33 6.09
N PHE A 45 -7.85 -15.18 5.86
CA PHE A 45 -6.78 -14.65 6.69
C PHE A 45 -7.29 -13.54 7.62
N THR A 46 -6.85 -13.58 8.88
CA THR A 46 -7.19 -12.58 9.90
C THR A 46 -5.93 -12.01 10.51
N PHE A 47 -5.89 -10.67 10.61
CA PHE A 47 -4.79 -9.87 11.15
C PHE A 47 -5.30 -9.02 12.31
N ASP A 48 -4.47 -8.80 13.33
CA ASP A 48 -4.83 -7.97 14.50
C ASP A 48 -4.84 -6.47 14.16
N THR A 49 -4.12 -6.09 13.11
CA THR A 49 -3.99 -4.73 12.61
C THR A 49 -4.40 -4.64 11.14
N PRO A 50 -4.94 -3.50 10.68
CA PRO A 50 -5.25 -3.27 9.28
C PRO A 50 -4.03 -2.79 8.48
N PHE A 51 -2.82 -3.21 8.88
CA PHE A 51 -1.57 -2.69 8.36
C PHE A 51 -0.87 -3.71 7.47
N ILE A 52 -0.60 -3.28 6.24
CA ILE A 52 0.15 -4.05 5.25
C ILE A 52 1.46 -3.31 4.98
N ALA A 53 2.59 -4.00 5.00
CA ALA A 53 3.86 -3.41 4.62
C ALA A 53 3.95 -3.29 3.10
N ALA A 54 4.31 -2.11 2.60
CA ALA A 54 4.48 -1.92 1.16
C ALA A 54 5.69 -2.74 0.65
N PRO A 55 5.56 -3.47 -0.47
CA PRO A 55 6.63 -4.26 -1.05
C PRO A 55 7.69 -3.34 -1.66
N MET A 56 8.66 -2.98 -0.84
CA MET A 56 9.80 -2.13 -1.20
C MET A 56 11.00 -2.60 -0.39
N ASP A 57 12.16 -2.78 -1.03
CA ASP A 57 13.36 -3.31 -0.35
C ASP A 57 13.82 -2.43 0.81
N SER A 58 13.47 -1.13 0.80
CA SER A 58 13.74 -0.21 1.92
C SER A 58 12.90 -0.47 3.18
N VAL A 59 11.85 -1.28 3.07
CA VAL A 59 10.87 -1.56 4.13
C VAL A 59 10.83 -3.04 4.46
N VAL A 60 10.69 -3.88 3.44
CA VAL A 60 10.42 -5.32 3.60
C VAL A 60 11.62 -6.15 3.17
N SER A 61 12.22 -6.82 4.14
CA SER A 61 13.08 -7.99 4.00
C SER A 61 12.30 -9.23 4.46
N PRO A 62 12.81 -10.46 4.25
CA PRO A 62 12.25 -11.64 4.91
C PRO A 62 12.14 -11.45 6.43
N THR A 63 13.17 -10.89 7.06
CA THR A 63 13.20 -10.61 8.50
C THR A 63 12.09 -9.62 8.91
N THR A 64 11.95 -8.48 8.23
CA THR A 64 10.93 -7.50 8.62
C THR A 64 9.52 -7.94 8.23
N ALA A 65 9.35 -8.74 7.16
CA ALA A 65 8.07 -9.38 6.86
C ALA A 65 7.62 -10.29 8.02
N ILE A 66 8.54 -11.09 8.56
CA ILE A 66 8.31 -11.94 9.73
C ILE A 66 7.97 -11.10 10.96
N MET A 67 8.71 -10.03 11.23
CA MET A 67 8.44 -9.12 12.35
C MET A 67 7.03 -8.52 12.26
N ILE A 68 6.65 -8.03 11.08
CA ILE A 68 5.32 -7.43 10.85
C ILE A 68 4.22 -8.48 11.01
N GLY A 69 4.43 -9.70 10.50
CA GLY A 69 3.52 -10.83 10.71
C GLY A 69 3.32 -11.17 12.18
N LYS A 70 4.41 -11.23 12.96
CA LYS A 70 4.35 -11.47 14.42
C LYS A 70 3.70 -10.33 15.20
N LEU A 71 3.78 -9.11 14.67
CA LEU A 71 3.10 -7.92 15.21
C LEU A 71 1.63 -7.82 14.75
N GLY A 72 1.09 -8.84 14.07
CA GLY A 72 -0.32 -8.91 13.69
C GLY A 72 -0.69 -8.09 12.45
N GLY A 73 0.29 -7.72 11.61
CA GLY A 73 0.09 -7.14 10.29
C GLY A 73 0.44 -8.10 9.15
N LEU A 74 0.46 -7.61 7.92
CA LEU A 74 0.86 -8.37 6.73
C LEU A 74 2.15 -7.81 6.12
N GLY A 75 3.24 -8.57 6.18
CA GLY A 75 4.49 -8.23 5.47
C GLY A 75 4.46 -8.72 4.02
N VAL A 76 4.54 -7.82 3.03
CA VAL A 76 4.55 -8.19 1.60
C VAL A 76 5.94 -8.03 1.04
N LEU A 77 6.59 -9.14 0.67
CA LEU A 77 7.92 -9.11 0.08
C LEU A 77 7.86 -8.64 -1.39
N ASP A 78 8.79 -7.76 -1.79
CA ASP A 78 8.98 -7.42 -3.21
C ASP A 78 9.73 -8.56 -3.93
N LEU A 79 9.02 -9.31 -4.77
CA LEU A 79 9.59 -10.47 -5.46
C LEU A 79 10.34 -10.10 -6.75
N GLU A 80 10.31 -8.82 -7.13
CA GLU A 80 11.14 -8.26 -8.19
C GLU A 80 12.20 -7.26 -7.66
N GLY A 81 12.35 -7.19 -6.33
CA GLY A 81 13.31 -6.35 -5.62
C GLY A 81 14.72 -6.94 -5.51
N LEU A 82 15.54 -6.39 -4.62
CA LEU A 82 16.91 -6.82 -4.36
C LEU A 82 16.96 -8.20 -3.70
N TRP A 83 15.99 -8.54 -2.84
CA TRP A 83 15.94 -9.80 -2.10
C TRP A 83 15.85 -11.06 -2.98
N THR A 84 15.43 -10.89 -4.23
CA THR A 84 15.32 -11.95 -5.23
C THR A 84 16.31 -11.80 -6.39
N ARG A 85 17.21 -10.81 -6.33
CA ARG A 85 18.30 -10.60 -7.30
C ARG A 85 19.66 -10.96 -6.72
N TYR A 86 19.82 -10.83 -5.40
CA TYR A 86 21.08 -11.06 -4.70
C TYR A 86 20.95 -12.14 -3.62
N GLU A 87 21.95 -13.02 -3.54
CA GLU A 87 22.08 -14.03 -2.47
C GLU A 87 22.15 -13.37 -1.09
N ASP A 88 22.92 -12.28 -1.00
CA ASP A 88 23.00 -11.38 0.15
C ASP A 88 22.83 -9.92 -0.32
N PRO A 89 21.65 -9.30 -0.10
CA PRO A 89 21.40 -7.92 -0.48
C PRO A 89 21.88 -6.89 0.55
N GLU A 90 22.35 -7.28 1.74
CA GLU A 90 22.73 -6.32 2.80
C GLU A 90 23.88 -5.37 2.37
N PRO A 91 24.95 -5.85 1.70
CA PRO A 91 25.98 -4.95 1.15
C PRO A 91 25.43 -3.97 0.11
N VAL A 92 24.44 -4.41 -0.69
CA VAL A 92 23.79 -3.57 -1.71
C VAL A 92 22.93 -2.49 -1.05
N LEU A 93 22.17 -2.85 0.00
CA LEU A 93 21.39 -1.91 0.81
C LEU A 93 22.29 -0.92 1.56
N ALA A 94 23.43 -1.37 2.09
CA ALA A 94 24.44 -0.50 2.69
C ALA A 94 24.98 0.54 1.71
N GLU A 95 25.28 0.11 0.48
CA GLU A 95 25.66 1.02 -0.60
C GLU A 95 24.58 2.09 -0.81
N ILE A 96 23.32 1.69 -1.07
CA ILE A 96 22.20 2.60 -1.34
C ILE A 96 21.98 3.63 -0.22
N ARG A 97 22.13 3.22 1.05
CA ARG A 97 22.01 4.10 2.23
C ARG A 97 23.10 5.19 2.25
N SER A 98 24.30 4.86 1.79
CA SER A 98 25.45 5.79 1.80
C SER A 98 25.58 6.68 0.56
N LEU A 99 24.85 6.38 -0.52
CA LEU A 99 24.99 7.08 -1.79
C LEU A 99 24.60 8.57 -1.70
N PRO A 100 25.37 9.47 -2.32
CA PRO A 100 24.99 10.87 -2.45
C PRO A 100 23.82 11.02 -3.43
N SER A 101 22.86 11.89 -3.11
CA SER A 101 21.55 11.98 -3.78
C SER A 101 21.61 12.20 -5.29
N ASP A 102 22.66 12.82 -5.82
CA ASP A 102 22.86 13.09 -7.25
C ASP A 102 23.24 11.85 -8.07
N ARG A 103 23.72 10.78 -7.43
CA ARG A 103 24.11 9.52 -8.08
C ARG A 103 23.17 8.35 -7.80
N VAL A 104 22.19 8.53 -6.91
CA VAL A 104 21.34 7.44 -6.43
C VAL A 104 20.52 6.80 -7.55
N VAL A 105 19.87 7.59 -8.40
CA VAL A 105 18.95 7.06 -9.42
C VAL A 105 19.69 6.19 -10.44
N GLU A 106 20.81 6.66 -10.98
CA GLU A 106 21.64 5.89 -11.92
C GLU A 106 22.10 4.58 -11.26
N ARG A 107 22.55 4.66 -10.01
CA ARG A 107 23.06 3.48 -9.32
C ARG A 107 21.95 2.48 -8.97
N LEU A 108 20.79 2.94 -8.55
CA LEU A 108 19.62 2.09 -8.35
C LEU A 108 19.25 1.36 -9.65
N GLN A 109 19.22 2.04 -10.80
CA GLN A 109 18.96 1.36 -12.08
C GLN A 109 19.96 0.24 -12.37
N GLN A 110 21.25 0.45 -12.08
CA GLN A 110 22.29 -0.58 -12.25
C GLN A 110 22.10 -1.77 -11.31
N LEU A 111 21.80 -1.50 -10.04
CA LEU A 111 21.60 -2.55 -9.03
C LEU A 111 20.35 -3.39 -9.33
N TYR A 112 19.25 -2.75 -9.75
CA TYR A 112 18.01 -3.46 -10.10
C TYR A 112 18.03 -4.04 -11.52
N ALA A 113 19.11 -3.86 -12.29
CA ALA A 113 19.29 -4.53 -13.58
C ALA A 113 19.73 -6.00 -13.44
N GLU A 114 20.30 -6.40 -12.29
CA GLU A 114 20.62 -7.80 -12.00
C GLU A 114 19.37 -8.67 -12.15
N PRO A 115 19.37 -9.77 -12.92
CA PRO A 115 18.17 -10.57 -13.15
C PRO A 115 17.52 -11.12 -11.86
N ILE A 116 16.19 -11.24 -11.89
CA ILE A 116 15.44 -11.93 -10.84
C ILE A 116 15.77 -13.42 -10.89
N LYS A 117 16.05 -14.02 -9.73
CA LYS A 117 16.41 -15.43 -9.55
C LYS A 117 15.23 -16.17 -8.93
N ALA A 118 14.63 -17.08 -9.69
CA ALA A 118 13.44 -17.83 -9.29
C ALA A 118 13.68 -18.64 -8.00
N GLU A 119 14.87 -19.22 -7.86
CA GLU A 119 15.31 -19.94 -6.67
C GLU A 119 15.34 -19.06 -5.41
N LEU A 120 15.62 -17.77 -5.55
CA LEU A 120 15.58 -16.82 -4.44
C LEU A 120 14.15 -16.49 -4.05
N ILE A 121 13.23 -16.37 -5.01
CA ILE A 121 11.78 -16.23 -4.71
C ILE A 121 11.34 -17.39 -3.82
N THR A 122 11.57 -18.63 -4.25
CA THR A 122 11.18 -19.82 -3.48
C THR A 122 11.80 -19.83 -2.09
N ARG A 123 13.10 -19.55 -1.99
CA ARG A 123 13.81 -19.55 -0.70
C ARG A 123 13.28 -18.48 0.26
N ARG A 124 13.10 -17.23 -0.20
CA ARG A 124 12.64 -16.15 0.69
C ARG A 124 11.21 -16.38 1.19
N LEU A 125 10.33 -16.90 0.35
CA LEU A 125 8.97 -17.25 0.76
C LEU A 125 8.97 -18.42 1.76
N ALA A 126 9.85 -19.41 1.58
CA ALA A 126 10.04 -20.49 2.54
C ALA A 126 10.56 -19.99 3.90
N ASP A 127 11.51 -19.05 3.92
CA ASP A 127 12.02 -18.44 5.15
C ASP A 127 10.88 -17.77 5.96
N ILE A 128 9.98 -17.05 5.28
CA ILE A 128 8.79 -16.42 5.91
C ILE A 128 7.82 -17.48 6.43
N ARG A 129 7.58 -18.54 5.63
CA ARG A 129 6.68 -19.65 5.98
C ARG A 129 7.15 -20.39 7.22
N GLU A 130 8.44 -20.69 7.32
CA GLU A 130 9.03 -21.40 8.47
C GLU A 130 8.84 -20.62 9.79
N ALA A 131 8.78 -19.29 9.72
CA ALA A 131 8.50 -18.46 10.88
C ALA A 131 7.04 -18.50 11.35
N GLY A 132 6.14 -19.17 10.61
CA GLY A 132 4.75 -19.40 11.00
C GLY A 132 3.83 -18.17 10.83
N VAL A 133 4.20 -17.22 9.97
CA VAL A 133 3.35 -16.05 9.63
C VAL A 133 2.80 -16.18 8.21
N THR A 134 1.76 -15.42 7.89
CA THR A 134 1.18 -15.37 6.54
C THR A 134 2.22 -14.94 5.50
N VAL A 135 2.35 -15.72 4.44
CA VAL A 135 3.31 -15.51 3.37
C VAL A 135 2.68 -14.64 2.27
N ALA A 136 3.16 -13.42 2.09
CA ALA A 136 2.74 -12.57 0.98
C ALA A 136 3.92 -12.05 0.16
N GLY A 137 3.73 -12.04 -1.16
CA GLY A 137 4.71 -11.55 -2.12
C GLY A 137 4.05 -10.70 -3.19
N SER A 138 4.82 -9.77 -3.76
CA SER A 138 4.36 -8.83 -4.77
C SER A 138 5.15 -8.96 -6.06
N LEU A 139 4.44 -8.92 -7.19
CA LEU A 139 5.02 -8.75 -8.52
C LEU A 139 4.28 -7.65 -9.28
N SER A 140 4.97 -6.99 -10.20
CA SER A 140 4.32 -6.15 -11.20
C SER A 140 3.47 -6.99 -12.16
N PRO A 141 2.48 -6.41 -12.86
CA PRO A 141 1.71 -7.15 -13.87
C PRO A 141 2.60 -7.84 -14.92
N GLN A 142 3.71 -7.21 -15.30
CA GLN A 142 4.66 -7.75 -16.27
C GLN A 142 5.40 -8.96 -15.72
N ARG A 143 5.94 -8.88 -14.49
CA ARG A 143 6.66 -10.00 -13.88
C ARG A 143 5.75 -11.11 -13.36
N THR A 144 4.48 -10.80 -13.11
CA THR A 144 3.46 -11.80 -12.81
C THR A 144 3.35 -12.84 -13.92
N GLN A 145 3.32 -12.41 -15.21
CA GLN A 145 3.29 -13.36 -16.33
C GLN A 145 4.48 -14.34 -16.33
N GLU A 146 5.64 -13.87 -15.90
CA GLU A 146 6.90 -14.62 -15.94
C GLU A 146 7.07 -15.54 -14.73
N PHE A 147 6.74 -15.07 -13.53
CA PHE A 147 7.12 -15.74 -12.28
C PHE A 147 5.96 -16.28 -11.46
N TYR A 148 4.69 -16.09 -11.85
CA TYR A 148 3.56 -16.51 -11.00
C TYR A 148 3.64 -17.98 -10.59
N GLN A 149 4.04 -18.88 -11.49
CA GLN A 149 4.10 -20.31 -11.18
C GLN A 149 5.11 -20.57 -10.06
N THR A 150 6.28 -19.94 -10.13
CA THR A 150 7.30 -20.00 -9.06
C THR A 150 6.75 -19.52 -7.72
N VAL A 151 5.98 -18.42 -7.73
CA VAL A 151 5.38 -17.85 -6.52
C VAL A 151 4.32 -18.77 -5.92
N VAL A 152 3.44 -19.33 -6.76
CA VAL A 152 2.38 -20.26 -6.34
C VAL A 152 2.97 -21.58 -5.83
N ASP A 153 3.93 -22.16 -6.56
CA ASP A 153 4.61 -23.41 -6.18
C ASP A 153 5.42 -23.26 -4.88
N ALA A 154 5.93 -22.07 -4.59
CA ALA A 154 6.59 -21.75 -3.32
C ALA A 154 5.61 -21.67 -2.13
N GLY A 155 4.31 -21.73 -2.38
CA GLY A 155 3.28 -21.54 -1.38
C GLY A 155 3.24 -20.07 -0.95
N VAL A 156 2.69 -19.20 -1.77
CA VAL A 156 2.26 -17.88 -1.30
C VAL A 156 0.84 -18.01 -0.73
N ASP A 157 0.55 -17.35 0.39
CA ASP A 157 -0.77 -17.35 1.01
C ASP A 157 -1.65 -16.21 0.46
N ILE A 158 -1.05 -15.04 0.20
CA ILE A 158 -1.70 -13.89 -0.44
C ILE A 158 -0.78 -13.34 -1.53
N PHE A 159 -1.26 -13.32 -2.78
CA PHE A 159 -0.46 -12.81 -3.90
C PHE A 159 -0.86 -11.36 -4.23
N VAL A 160 0.12 -10.47 -4.30
CA VAL A 160 -0.09 -9.05 -4.62
C VAL A 160 0.38 -8.75 -6.04
N ILE A 161 -0.51 -8.25 -6.88
CA ILE A 161 -0.17 -7.73 -8.21
C ILE A 161 -0.18 -6.21 -8.13
N ARG A 162 1.00 -5.60 -8.01
CA ARG A 162 1.15 -4.17 -7.74
C ARG A 162 1.94 -3.46 -8.84
N GLY A 163 1.38 -2.40 -9.39
CA GLY A 163 2.09 -1.42 -10.20
C GLY A 163 1.60 0.00 -9.91
N THR A 164 2.33 1.02 -10.37
CA THR A 164 1.94 2.43 -10.15
C THR A 164 0.55 2.72 -10.71
N THR A 165 0.17 2.17 -11.86
CA THR A 165 -1.20 2.21 -12.37
C THR A 165 -1.52 0.88 -13.01
N VAL A 166 -2.59 0.22 -12.57
CA VAL A 166 -3.03 -1.07 -13.11
C VAL A 166 -4.48 -0.95 -13.58
N SER A 167 -4.72 -1.42 -14.81
CA SER A 167 -6.05 -1.56 -15.38
C SER A 167 -6.35 -3.05 -15.60
N ALA A 168 -7.61 -3.43 -15.46
CA ALA A 168 -8.06 -4.79 -15.80
C ALA A 168 -7.86 -5.12 -17.29
N GLU A 169 -7.92 -4.09 -18.14
CA GLU A 169 -7.71 -4.18 -19.58
C GLU A 169 -6.45 -3.38 -19.92
N HIS A 170 -5.34 -4.08 -20.14
CA HIS A 170 -4.13 -3.49 -20.71
C HIS A 170 -4.10 -3.79 -22.21
N VAL A 171 -3.87 -2.78 -23.05
CA VAL A 171 -3.76 -2.93 -24.49
C VAL A 171 -2.32 -2.68 -24.90
N SER A 172 -1.69 -3.69 -25.50
CA SER A 172 -0.36 -3.57 -26.07
C SER A 172 -0.36 -4.11 -27.50
N GLN A 173 0.36 -3.44 -28.39
CA GLN A 173 0.59 -3.89 -29.76
C GLN A 173 1.86 -4.73 -29.91
N ASN A 174 2.72 -4.73 -28.89
CA ASN A 174 4.07 -5.32 -28.95
C ASN A 174 4.20 -6.64 -28.16
N GLN A 175 3.29 -6.88 -27.21
CA GLN A 175 3.31 -8.05 -26.34
C GLN A 175 1.90 -8.41 -25.90
N GLU A 176 1.64 -9.69 -25.63
CA GLU A 176 0.34 -10.14 -25.12
C GLU A 176 0.17 -9.70 -23.65
N PRO A 177 -0.84 -8.86 -23.34
CA PRO A 177 -1.06 -8.34 -22.00
C PRO A 177 -1.62 -9.43 -21.06
N LEU A 178 -1.36 -9.29 -19.76
CA LEU A 178 -1.90 -10.22 -18.76
C LEU A 178 -3.41 -10.02 -18.67
N ASN A 179 -4.18 -11.04 -19.04
CA ASN A 179 -5.61 -11.03 -18.80
C ASN A 179 -5.88 -11.30 -17.32
N LEU A 180 -5.92 -10.23 -16.52
CA LEU A 180 -6.09 -10.30 -15.06
C LEU A 180 -7.36 -11.05 -14.65
N LYS A 181 -8.44 -10.96 -15.43
CA LYS A 181 -9.68 -11.68 -15.12
C LYS A 181 -9.49 -13.18 -15.22
N LYS A 182 -8.92 -13.66 -16.34
CA LYS A 182 -8.65 -15.09 -16.50
C LYS A 182 -7.65 -15.57 -15.44
N PHE A 183 -6.57 -14.82 -15.29
CA PHE A 183 -5.48 -15.16 -14.38
C PHE A 183 -5.94 -15.27 -12.92
N ILE A 184 -6.59 -14.23 -12.38
CA ILE A 184 -7.02 -14.21 -10.98
C ILE A 184 -8.09 -15.27 -10.72
N TYR A 185 -8.96 -15.54 -11.70
CA TYR A 185 -9.99 -16.58 -11.56
C TYR A 185 -9.43 -18.00 -11.54
N GLU A 186 -8.31 -18.25 -12.21
CA GLU A 186 -7.64 -19.56 -12.27
C GLU A 186 -6.69 -19.82 -11.09
N LEU A 187 -6.40 -18.81 -10.27
CA LEU A 187 -5.54 -18.94 -9.09
C LEU A 187 -6.34 -19.36 -7.85
N ASP A 188 -5.84 -20.37 -7.15
CA ASP A 188 -6.38 -20.83 -5.85
C ASP A 188 -5.88 -20.01 -4.65
N VAL A 189 -5.25 -18.85 -4.91
CA VAL A 189 -4.70 -17.95 -3.89
C VAL A 189 -5.42 -16.61 -3.99
N PRO A 190 -5.84 -15.99 -2.86
CA PRO A 190 -6.43 -14.67 -2.90
C PRO A 190 -5.46 -13.62 -3.47
N VAL A 191 -5.94 -12.85 -4.43
CA VAL A 191 -5.17 -11.81 -5.10
C VAL A 191 -5.58 -10.42 -4.64
N ILE A 192 -4.60 -9.62 -4.23
CA ILE A 192 -4.74 -8.16 -4.07
C ILE A 192 -4.15 -7.48 -5.30
N VAL A 193 -4.87 -6.56 -5.94
CA VAL A 193 -4.42 -5.94 -7.20
C VAL A 193 -4.57 -4.42 -7.21
N GLY A 194 -3.60 -3.70 -7.78
CA GLY A 194 -3.70 -2.26 -8.05
C GLY A 194 -2.35 -1.69 -8.50
N GLY A 195 -2.16 -0.37 -8.61
CA GLY A 195 -2.98 0.72 -8.08
C GLY A 195 -4.10 1.23 -8.99
N ALA A 196 -5.27 1.44 -8.39
CA ALA A 196 -6.42 2.11 -9.00
C ALA A 196 -6.71 3.44 -8.29
N ALA A 197 -7.24 4.42 -9.01
CA ALA A 197 -7.56 5.74 -8.43
C ALA A 197 -8.95 6.25 -8.81
N THR A 198 -9.74 5.46 -9.54
CA THR A 198 -11.06 5.84 -10.03
C THR A 198 -12.06 4.72 -9.80
N TYR A 199 -13.34 5.10 -9.66
CA TYR A 199 -14.47 4.17 -9.54
C TYR A 199 -14.43 3.08 -10.62
N THR A 200 -14.36 3.47 -11.89
CA THR A 200 -14.46 2.53 -13.03
C THR A 200 -13.28 1.56 -13.07
N ALA A 201 -12.06 2.05 -12.86
CA ALA A 201 -10.89 1.18 -12.85
C ALA A 201 -10.99 0.13 -11.72
N ALA A 202 -11.38 0.56 -10.53
CA ALA A 202 -11.53 -0.34 -9.40
C ALA A 202 -12.67 -1.34 -9.58
N LEU A 203 -13.83 -0.93 -10.11
CA LEU A 203 -14.93 -1.84 -10.41
C LEU A 203 -14.50 -2.94 -11.39
N HIS A 204 -13.70 -2.60 -12.40
CA HIS A 204 -13.16 -3.59 -13.34
C HIS A 204 -12.17 -4.54 -12.67
N LEU A 205 -11.32 -4.06 -11.77
CA LEU A 205 -10.44 -4.91 -10.96
C LEU A 205 -11.23 -5.81 -10.01
N MET A 206 -12.32 -5.34 -9.41
CA MET A 206 -13.18 -6.20 -8.57
C MET A 206 -13.79 -7.35 -9.39
N ARG A 207 -14.21 -7.07 -10.63
CA ARG A 207 -14.76 -8.06 -11.57
C ARG A 207 -13.74 -9.10 -12.07
N THR A 208 -12.44 -8.91 -11.84
CA THR A 208 -11.44 -9.97 -12.13
C THR A 208 -11.50 -11.10 -11.10
N GLY A 209 -12.16 -10.87 -9.96
CA GLY A 209 -12.15 -11.78 -8.83
C GLY A 209 -11.06 -11.48 -7.80
N ALA A 210 -10.53 -10.27 -7.76
CA ALA A 210 -9.61 -9.86 -6.70
C ALA A 210 -10.28 -9.91 -5.31
N ALA A 211 -9.52 -10.30 -4.30
CA ALA A 211 -9.93 -10.23 -2.89
C ALA A 211 -9.79 -8.80 -2.33
N GLY A 212 -8.86 -8.02 -2.88
CA GLY A 212 -8.66 -6.61 -2.53
C GLY A 212 -8.14 -5.76 -3.68
N VAL A 213 -8.42 -4.47 -3.62
CA VAL A 213 -7.94 -3.45 -4.57
C VAL A 213 -7.06 -2.44 -3.86
N LEU A 214 -5.84 -2.23 -4.37
CA LEU A 214 -4.96 -1.15 -3.91
C LEU A 214 -5.41 0.18 -4.53
N VAL A 215 -5.64 1.18 -3.68
CA VAL A 215 -6.08 2.51 -4.08
C VAL A 215 -4.96 3.51 -3.94
N GLY A 216 -4.64 4.21 -5.02
CA GLY A 216 -3.49 5.10 -5.10
C GLY A 216 -2.41 4.51 -5.99
N PHE A 217 -1.26 5.18 -6.02
CA PHE A 217 -0.15 4.86 -6.91
C PHE A 217 1.12 4.46 -6.15
N GLY A 218 1.03 4.23 -4.83
CA GLY A 218 2.17 3.87 -4.00
C GLY A 218 3.24 4.96 -3.94
N GLY A 219 4.46 4.55 -3.54
CA GLY A 219 5.67 5.38 -3.50
C GLY A 219 5.70 6.50 -2.45
N GLY A 220 4.56 7.00 -1.97
CA GLY A 220 4.48 7.97 -0.88
C GLY A 220 5.40 9.17 -1.08
N ALA A 221 6.20 9.50 -0.06
CA ALA A 221 7.17 10.60 -0.09
C ALA A 221 8.26 10.45 -1.17
N ALA A 222 8.53 9.22 -1.65
CA ALA A 222 9.53 8.94 -2.66
C ALA A 222 9.02 9.17 -4.10
N SER A 223 7.70 9.21 -4.32
CA SER A 223 7.12 9.28 -5.67
C SER A 223 7.21 10.67 -6.29
N THR A 224 7.66 10.74 -7.55
CA THR A 224 7.67 11.94 -8.39
C THR A 224 6.70 11.84 -9.56
N THR A 225 5.83 10.82 -9.60
CA THR A 225 4.87 10.59 -10.69
C THR A 225 4.04 11.82 -11.06
N ARG A 226 3.63 12.62 -10.05
CA ARG A 226 2.92 13.88 -10.28
C ARG A 226 3.77 14.89 -11.06
N ALA A 227 5.04 15.06 -10.68
CA ALA A 227 5.95 16.00 -11.32
C ALA A 227 6.38 15.52 -12.71
N THR A 228 6.63 14.21 -12.87
CA THR A 228 7.12 13.61 -14.11
C THR A 228 6.03 13.41 -15.16
N LEU A 229 4.82 12.99 -14.76
CA LEU A 229 3.74 12.62 -15.68
C LEU A 229 2.49 13.50 -15.58
N GLY A 230 2.38 14.36 -14.56
CA GLY A 230 1.14 15.10 -14.30
C GLY A 230 0.00 14.22 -13.75
N ILE A 231 0.29 12.97 -13.38
CA ILE A 231 -0.69 11.99 -12.88
C ILE A 231 -0.62 11.95 -11.35
N HIS A 232 -1.77 12.10 -10.69
CA HIS A 232 -1.88 12.09 -9.24
C HIS A 232 -3.27 11.64 -8.79
N ALA A 233 -3.33 10.94 -7.66
CA ALA A 233 -4.56 10.49 -7.02
C ALA A 233 -4.79 11.27 -5.71
N PRO A 234 -5.77 12.17 -5.66
CA PRO A 234 -6.20 12.81 -4.41
C PRO A 234 -6.85 11.76 -3.50
N MET A 235 -6.08 11.28 -2.52
CA MET A 235 -6.35 9.99 -1.86
C MET A 235 -7.70 9.91 -1.12
N ALA A 236 -8.17 11.00 -0.48
CA ALA A 236 -9.48 10.97 0.18
C ALA A 236 -10.60 10.75 -0.83
N THR A 237 -10.55 11.43 -1.99
CA THR A 237 -11.52 11.20 -3.07
C THR A 237 -11.34 9.84 -3.74
N ALA A 238 -10.10 9.41 -4.00
CA ALA A 238 -9.84 8.13 -4.65
C ALA A 238 -10.36 6.95 -3.80
N VAL A 239 -10.06 6.94 -2.49
CA VAL A 239 -10.55 5.90 -1.57
C VAL A 239 -12.07 5.91 -1.50
N ALA A 240 -12.71 7.09 -1.40
CA ALA A 240 -14.17 7.19 -1.36
C ALA A 240 -14.83 6.71 -2.66
N ASP A 241 -14.29 7.06 -3.83
CA ASP A 241 -14.79 6.60 -5.13
C ASP A 241 -14.68 5.07 -5.26
N VAL A 242 -13.55 4.49 -4.86
CA VAL A 242 -13.32 3.04 -4.90
C VAL A 242 -14.17 2.30 -3.87
N ALA A 243 -14.40 2.88 -2.69
CA ALA A 243 -15.36 2.38 -1.71
C ALA A 243 -16.81 2.38 -2.26
N GLY A 244 -17.15 3.36 -3.10
CA GLY A 244 -18.39 3.40 -3.87
C GLY A 244 -18.46 2.26 -4.90
N ALA A 245 -17.38 2.03 -5.65
CA ALA A 245 -17.30 0.91 -6.59
C ALA A 245 -17.45 -0.45 -5.89
N ARG A 246 -16.83 -0.63 -4.72
CA ARG A 246 -16.98 -1.83 -3.89
C ARG A 246 -18.44 -2.06 -3.51
N ARG A 247 -19.14 -1.02 -3.06
CA ARG A 247 -20.56 -1.15 -2.68
C ARG A 247 -21.39 -1.63 -3.86
N ASP A 248 -21.23 -1.00 -5.01
CA ASP A 248 -22.03 -1.35 -6.19
C ASP A 248 -21.64 -2.75 -6.71
N TYR A 249 -20.37 -3.16 -6.60
CA TYR A 249 -19.93 -4.53 -6.89
C TYR A 249 -20.48 -5.55 -5.89
N LEU A 250 -20.58 -5.21 -4.61
CA LEU A 250 -21.17 -6.07 -3.59
C LEU A 250 -22.62 -6.42 -3.95
N ASP A 251 -23.37 -5.42 -4.43
CA ASP A 251 -24.74 -5.60 -4.92
C ASP A 251 -24.77 -6.40 -6.24
N GLU A 252 -23.90 -6.07 -7.20
CA GLU A 252 -23.79 -6.76 -8.50
C GLU A 252 -23.46 -8.25 -8.36
N SER A 253 -22.54 -8.58 -7.45
CA SER A 253 -22.03 -9.94 -7.23
C SER A 253 -22.90 -10.79 -6.30
N GLY A 254 -23.93 -10.19 -5.67
CA GLY A 254 -24.77 -10.89 -4.70
C GLY A 254 -24.11 -11.15 -3.35
N GLY A 255 -23.11 -10.34 -2.96
CA GLY A 255 -22.50 -10.40 -1.62
C GLY A 255 -20.98 -10.58 -1.58
N ARG A 256 -20.27 -10.51 -2.72
CA ARG A 256 -18.80 -10.58 -2.71
C ARG A 256 -18.19 -9.25 -2.26
N TYR A 257 -17.61 -9.25 -1.06
CA TYR A 257 -16.93 -8.09 -0.50
C TYR A 257 -15.46 -8.04 -0.95
N VAL A 258 -15.10 -7.02 -1.74
CA VAL A 258 -13.70 -6.79 -2.15
C VAL A 258 -13.11 -5.69 -1.28
N HIS A 259 -11.97 -5.96 -0.64
CA HIS A 259 -11.35 -5.00 0.26
C HIS A 259 -10.79 -3.79 -0.47
N VAL A 260 -10.96 -2.61 0.11
CA VAL A 260 -10.36 -1.36 -0.35
C VAL A 260 -9.13 -1.08 0.50
N ILE A 261 -7.94 -1.05 -0.11
CA ILE A 261 -6.69 -0.91 0.62
C ILE A 261 -6.02 0.39 0.16
N ALA A 262 -5.87 1.38 1.04
CA ALA A 262 -5.21 2.62 0.66
C ALA A 262 -3.69 2.42 0.54
N ASP A 263 -3.10 2.76 -0.60
CA ASP A 263 -1.67 2.64 -0.93
C ASP A 263 -1.14 3.97 -1.48
N GLY A 264 -0.85 4.90 -0.56
CA GLY A 264 -0.31 6.22 -0.88
C GLY A 264 -0.81 7.32 0.06
N GLY A 265 0.02 8.33 0.32
CA GLY A 265 -0.34 9.48 1.16
C GLY A 265 -0.51 9.17 2.65
N LEU A 266 0.03 8.04 3.12
CA LEU A 266 -0.10 7.57 4.50
C LEU A 266 1.19 7.86 5.28
N GLY A 267 1.43 9.13 5.60
CA GLY A 267 2.66 9.55 6.29
C GLY A 267 2.54 9.50 7.81
N THR A 268 1.34 9.75 8.33
CA THR A 268 1.03 9.85 9.75
C THR A 268 -0.17 9.00 10.15
N SER A 269 -0.34 8.75 11.44
CA SER A 269 -1.54 8.10 11.98
C SER A 269 -2.84 8.84 11.65
N GLY A 270 -2.81 10.17 11.54
CA GLY A 270 -3.95 10.96 11.09
C GLY A 270 -4.39 10.60 9.66
N ASP A 271 -3.43 10.35 8.76
CA ASP A 271 -3.72 9.93 7.39
C ASP A 271 -4.33 8.54 7.33
N ILE A 272 -3.84 7.62 8.17
CA ILE A 272 -4.40 6.27 8.33
C ILE A 272 -5.86 6.35 8.79
N VAL A 273 -6.13 7.16 9.84
CA VAL A 273 -7.48 7.39 10.35
C VAL A 273 -8.40 7.92 9.25
N LYS A 274 -7.95 8.93 8.50
CA LYS A 274 -8.71 9.52 7.39
C LYS A 274 -8.92 8.51 6.25
N ALA A 275 -7.95 7.64 5.96
CA ALA A 275 -8.08 6.61 4.94
C ALA A 275 -9.18 5.59 5.28
N ILE A 276 -9.19 5.08 6.52
CA ILE A 276 -10.26 4.19 6.99
C ILE A 276 -11.61 4.93 6.98
N ALA A 277 -11.66 6.16 7.48
CA ALA A 277 -12.87 6.98 7.44
C ALA A 277 -13.43 7.19 6.01
N CYS A 278 -12.56 7.34 5.01
CA CYS A 278 -12.96 7.46 3.60
C CYS A 278 -13.43 6.15 2.96
N GLY A 279 -13.33 5.01 3.66
CA GLY A 279 -13.87 3.74 3.19
C GLY A 279 -12.84 2.63 2.96
N ALA A 280 -11.56 2.84 3.32
CA ALA A 280 -10.57 1.77 3.30
C ALA A 280 -10.84 0.73 4.40
N ASP A 281 -10.57 -0.53 4.11
CA ASP A 281 -10.62 -1.66 5.03
C ASP A 281 -9.24 -1.95 5.65
N ALA A 282 -8.17 -1.61 4.92
CA ALA A 282 -6.78 -1.68 5.38
C ALA A 282 -5.91 -0.60 4.71
N VAL A 283 -4.67 -0.44 5.17
CA VAL A 283 -3.70 0.52 4.65
C VAL A 283 -2.36 -0.15 4.36
N MET A 284 -1.76 0.20 3.22
CA MET A 284 -0.43 -0.23 2.81
C MET A 284 0.59 0.86 3.14
N LEU A 285 1.51 0.55 4.06
CA LEU A 285 2.45 1.49 4.68
C LEU A 285 3.86 1.27 4.12
N GLY A 286 4.37 2.28 3.42
CA GLY A 286 5.76 2.36 2.95
C GLY A 286 6.58 3.31 3.80
N THR A 287 6.39 4.62 3.58
CA THR A 287 7.14 5.70 4.26
C THR A 287 7.10 5.60 5.78
N THR A 288 5.98 5.20 6.38
CA THR A 288 5.86 5.07 7.85
C THR A 288 6.73 3.94 8.39
N PHE A 289 6.72 2.76 7.75
CA PHE A 289 7.54 1.64 8.19
C PHE A 289 9.02 1.79 7.82
N ALA A 290 9.36 2.57 6.79
CA ALA A 290 10.75 2.94 6.50
C ALA A 290 11.42 3.75 7.63
N ARG A 291 10.64 4.33 8.55
CA ARG A 291 11.14 5.02 9.76
C ARG A 291 11.51 4.06 10.88
N ALA A 292 11.24 2.76 10.73
CA ALA A 292 11.62 1.78 11.73
C ALA A 292 13.15 1.65 11.78
N THR A 293 13.72 1.55 12.98
CA THR A 293 15.15 1.23 13.16
C THR A 293 15.51 -0.14 12.61
N ASP A 294 14.52 -1.03 12.53
CA ASP A 294 14.65 -2.39 11.99
C ASP A 294 14.43 -2.45 10.47
N ALA A 295 14.01 -1.34 9.82
CA ALA A 295 13.76 -1.32 8.39
C ALA A 295 15.09 -1.38 7.60
N PRO A 296 15.16 -2.16 6.50
CA PRO A 296 16.41 -2.33 5.75
C PRO A 296 16.94 -1.02 5.14
N GLY A 297 16.04 -0.07 4.87
CA GLY A 297 16.38 1.26 4.36
C GLY A 297 17.13 2.15 5.35
N GLY A 298 17.16 1.83 6.65
CA GLY A 298 17.95 2.55 7.64
C GLY A 298 17.65 4.06 7.71
N GLY A 299 16.37 4.43 7.67
CA GLY A 299 15.92 5.84 7.62
C GLY A 299 15.85 6.44 6.21
N TYR A 300 16.18 5.67 5.17
CA TYR A 300 15.91 6.02 3.78
C TYR A 300 14.77 5.19 3.21
N HIS A 301 14.06 5.77 2.24
CA HIS A 301 12.95 5.12 1.56
C HIS A 301 13.04 5.32 0.05
N TRP A 302 12.73 4.27 -0.70
CA TRP A 302 12.55 4.31 -2.15
C TRP A 302 11.57 3.21 -2.55
N GLY A 303 10.80 3.46 -3.61
CA GLY A 303 9.90 2.49 -4.25
C GLY A 303 10.40 2.09 -5.63
N ALA A 304 9.64 1.19 -6.27
CA ALA A 304 9.99 0.64 -7.58
C ALA A 304 10.15 1.71 -8.68
N GLU A 305 9.45 2.83 -8.52
CA GLU A 305 9.50 3.95 -9.44
C GLU A 305 10.89 4.61 -9.51
N ALA A 306 11.70 4.51 -8.47
CA ALA A 306 13.01 5.14 -8.38
C ALA A 306 14.07 4.47 -9.27
N HIS A 307 13.87 3.20 -9.64
CA HIS A 307 14.83 2.41 -10.40
C HIS A 307 14.29 1.93 -11.75
N HIS A 308 13.23 2.59 -12.25
CA HIS A 308 12.74 2.31 -13.60
C HIS A 308 13.85 2.63 -14.63
N SER A 309 14.16 1.69 -15.53
CA SER A 309 15.33 1.75 -16.43
C SER A 309 15.32 2.94 -17.40
N LEU A 310 14.16 3.31 -17.93
CA LEU A 310 14.03 4.40 -18.91
C LEU A 310 13.55 5.72 -18.32
N LEU A 311 12.53 5.69 -17.47
CA LEU A 311 11.91 6.89 -16.91
C LEU A 311 11.68 6.72 -15.40
N PRO A 312 12.68 7.01 -14.57
CA PRO A 312 12.53 7.10 -13.12
C PRO A 312 11.42 8.09 -12.74
N ARG A 313 10.54 7.65 -11.85
CA ARG A 313 9.41 8.42 -11.31
C ARG A 313 9.39 8.40 -9.79
N GLY A 314 10.55 8.18 -9.19
CA GLY A 314 10.76 8.23 -7.76
C GLY A 314 12.19 8.60 -7.43
N ASN A 315 12.40 8.96 -6.17
CA ASN A 315 13.71 9.25 -5.60
C ASN A 315 13.94 8.35 -4.39
N ARG A 316 15.20 8.23 -3.97
CA ARG A 316 15.49 7.88 -2.58
C ARG A 316 15.30 9.12 -1.72
N VAL A 317 14.50 9.01 -0.68
CA VAL A 317 14.22 10.10 0.27
C VAL A 317 14.67 9.72 1.66
N GLU A 318 15.16 10.69 2.41
CA GLU A 318 15.45 10.53 3.84
C GLU A 318 14.16 10.75 4.62
N VAL A 319 13.74 9.73 5.36
CA VAL A 319 12.55 9.79 6.23
C VAL A 319 12.94 9.87 7.70
N GLY A 320 14.20 9.62 8.03
CA GLY A 320 14.70 9.53 9.41
C GLY A 320 14.19 8.27 10.11
N THR A 321 14.50 8.13 11.39
CA THR A 321 14.05 7.01 12.22
C THR A 321 13.21 7.52 13.39
N THR A 322 12.17 6.76 13.75
CA THR A 322 11.26 7.11 14.86
C THR A 322 11.34 6.12 16.02
N GLY A 323 11.57 4.84 15.75
CA GLY A 323 11.62 3.76 16.74
C GLY A 323 11.64 2.40 16.06
N THR A 324 11.50 1.32 16.82
CA THR A 324 11.33 -0.05 16.28
C THR A 324 10.00 -0.21 15.55
N LEU A 325 9.84 -1.29 14.77
CA LEU A 325 8.53 -1.62 14.16
C LEU A 325 7.41 -1.75 15.22
N GLU A 326 7.72 -2.36 16.38
CA GLU A 326 6.77 -2.51 17.48
C GLU A 326 6.34 -1.16 18.05
N GLU A 327 7.29 -0.25 18.31
CA GLU A 327 6.99 1.11 18.80
C GLU A 327 6.21 1.94 17.77
N ILE A 328 6.50 1.77 16.47
CA ILE A 328 5.73 2.44 15.42
C ILE A 328 4.28 1.93 15.42
N ILE A 329 4.05 0.62 15.50
CA ILE A 329 2.70 0.05 15.44
C ILE A 329 1.93 0.28 16.75
N TYR A 330 2.51 -0.10 17.89
CA TYR A 330 1.85 -0.19 19.20
C TYR A 330 2.25 0.90 20.19
N GLY A 331 3.35 1.61 19.91
CA GLY A 331 3.91 2.59 20.84
C GLY A 331 4.82 1.97 21.91
N PRO A 332 5.22 2.77 22.91
CA PRO A 332 4.80 4.15 23.14
C PRO A 332 5.34 5.12 22.06
N ALA A 333 4.58 6.18 21.76
CA ALA A 333 5.08 7.27 20.94
C ALA A 333 5.86 8.26 21.84
N VAL A 334 7.10 8.58 21.45
CA VAL A 334 7.95 9.55 22.15
C VAL A 334 7.88 10.96 21.54
N THR A 335 7.29 11.10 20.34
CA THR A 335 7.04 12.38 19.66
C THR A 335 5.55 12.57 19.32
N PRO A 336 5.03 13.82 19.36
CA PRO A 336 3.63 14.12 19.06
C PRO A 336 3.39 14.43 17.57
N ASP A 337 4.07 13.75 16.66
CA ASP A 337 4.01 14.00 15.21
C ASP A 337 3.17 12.96 14.44
N GLY A 338 2.63 11.97 15.15
CA GLY A 338 1.82 10.90 14.59
C GLY A 338 2.59 9.85 13.79
N THR A 339 3.92 9.77 13.94
CA THR A 339 4.77 8.78 13.24
C THR A 339 4.97 7.46 14.01
N ALA A 340 4.52 7.37 15.26
CA ALA A 340 4.54 6.17 16.08
C ALA A 340 3.20 5.95 16.82
N ASN A 341 3.03 4.78 17.42
CA ASN A 341 1.78 4.31 18.02
C ASN A 341 0.57 4.45 17.08
N LEU A 342 0.72 3.97 15.84
CA LEU A 342 -0.30 4.08 14.80
C LEU A 342 -1.61 3.42 15.21
N LEU A 343 -1.54 2.24 15.84
CA LEU A 343 -2.71 1.50 16.26
C LEU A 343 -3.43 2.19 17.42
N GLY A 344 -2.69 2.71 18.41
CA GLY A 344 -3.28 3.45 19.52
C GLY A 344 -3.94 4.75 19.05
N ALA A 345 -3.37 5.44 18.07
CA ALA A 345 -3.99 6.60 17.44
C ALA A 345 -5.29 6.23 16.72
N LEU A 346 -5.29 5.15 15.91
CA LEU A 346 -6.49 4.64 15.23
C LEU A 346 -7.60 4.29 16.23
N LYS A 347 -7.29 3.49 17.25
CA LYS A 347 -8.24 3.12 18.31
C LYS A 347 -8.80 4.33 19.02
N ARG A 348 -7.93 5.27 19.41
CA ARG A 348 -8.34 6.50 20.09
C ARG A 348 -9.26 7.36 19.22
N SER A 349 -8.96 7.51 17.93
CA SER A 349 -9.81 8.24 16.99
C SER A 349 -11.18 7.60 16.83
N MET A 350 -11.25 6.29 16.64
CA MET A 350 -12.51 5.54 16.55
C MET A 350 -13.32 5.65 17.84
N ALA A 351 -12.68 5.44 18.99
CA ALA A 351 -13.31 5.53 20.30
C ALA A 351 -13.87 6.93 20.58
N THR A 352 -13.09 7.97 20.30
CA THR A 352 -13.50 9.37 20.49
C THR A 352 -14.63 9.78 19.54
N THR A 353 -14.74 9.13 18.39
CA THR A 353 -15.83 9.35 17.43
C THR A 353 -17.00 8.37 17.61
N GLY A 354 -16.93 7.44 18.57
CA GLY A 354 -18.04 6.56 18.96
C GLY A 354 -18.11 5.20 18.24
N TYR A 355 -17.07 4.82 17.50
CA TYR A 355 -17.02 3.59 16.70
C TYR A 355 -16.15 2.52 17.37
N SER A 356 -16.53 1.25 17.20
CA SER A 356 -15.84 0.09 17.81
C SER A 356 -15.16 -0.84 16.82
N ASP A 357 -15.39 -0.69 15.52
CA ASP A 357 -14.73 -1.49 14.48
C ASP A 357 -14.50 -0.68 13.20
N LEU A 358 -13.57 -1.17 12.38
CA LEU A 358 -13.11 -0.48 11.17
C LEU A 358 -14.27 -0.24 10.19
N LYS A 359 -15.20 -1.19 10.06
CA LYS A 359 -16.26 -1.12 9.05
C LYS A 359 -17.31 -0.09 9.42
N GLU A 360 -17.73 -0.05 10.68
CA GLU A 360 -18.63 0.99 11.18
C GLU A 360 -17.97 2.37 11.07
N PHE A 361 -16.67 2.47 11.36
CA PHE A 361 -15.93 3.73 11.33
C PHE A 361 -15.88 4.38 9.94
N GLN A 362 -16.03 3.62 8.85
CA GLN A 362 -16.20 4.17 7.49
C GLN A 362 -17.45 5.06 7.34
N ARG A 363 -18.35 5.11 8.34
CA ARG A 363 -19.54 5.98 8.37
C ARG A 363 -19.35 7.25 9.20
N VAL A 364 -18.15 7.48 9.74
CA VAL A 364 -17.83 8.70 10.50
C VAL A 364 -18.05 9.94 9.64
N GLU A 365 -18.48 11.03 10.28
CA GLU A 365 -18.61 12.30 9.59
C GLU A 365 -17.23 12.81 9.16
N VAL A 366 -17.10 13.10 7.87
CA VAL A 366 -15.90 13.70 7.27
C VAL A 366 -16.25 15.09 6.75
N VAL A 367 -15.47 16.08 7.16
CA VAL A 367 -15.63 17.48 6.75
C VAL A 367 -14.46 17.92 5.90
N VAL A 368 -14.72 18.86 5.00
CA VAL A 368 -13.68 19.57 4.24
C VAL A 368 -13.05 20.62 5.16
N ALA A 369 -11.79 20.42 5.51
CA ALA A 369 -11.04 21.25 6.45
C ALA A 369 -9.59 21.39 5.97
N PRO A 370 -9.34 22.14 4.88
CA PRO A 370 -8.03 22.17 4.24
C PRO A 370 -6.97 22.74 5.18
N TYR A 371 -6.05 21.87 5.60
CA TYR A 371 -4.92 22.27 6.41
C TYR A 371 -3.85 22.87 5.50
N ARG A 372 -3.74 24.19 5.50
CA ARG A 372 -2.56 24.86 4.94
C ARG A 372 -1.59 25.07 6.08
N LEU A 373 -0.47 24.34 6.08
CA LEU A 373 0.70 24.72 6.86
C LEU A 373 0.98 26.20 6.52
N ARG A 374 0.83 27.08 7.53
CA ARG A 374 1.13 28.50 7.38
C ARG A 374 2.63 28.72 7.34
#